data_AF-A0A941AV31-F1
#
_entry.id   AF-A0A941AV31-F1
#
_cell.length_a   1.000
_cell.length_b   1.000
_cell.length_c   1.000
_cell.angle_alpha   90.00
_cell.angle_beta   90.00
_cell.angle_gamma   90.00
#
_symmetry.space_group_name_H-M   'P 1'
#
loop_
_entity.id
_entity.type
_entity.pdbx_description
1 polymer ?
#
loop_
_entity_poly.entity_id
_entity_poly.type
_entity_poly.pdbx_seq_one_letter_code
_entity_poly.pdbx_strand_id
1 'polypeptide(L)'
;MRKLSIIALLLLVAAMWWWGSRPAQPAFAPPPVETSAPPLHTPPGPASRSMPDFLPAEAHDTLRLIASKGPYPHRQDGSVFGNREGRLPDRPRGYYHEFTVETPGAGNRGARRIITGGQPPETCYYTDDHYESFREFDCALDEARR
;
A
#
# COMPACT_ATOMS: atom_id res chain seq x y z
N MET A 1 -1.20 17.24 60.68
CA MET A 1 -2.08 16.96 59.52
C MET A 1 -2.38 18.20 58.67
N ARG A 2 -2.81 19.35 59.24
CA ARG A 2 -3.10 20.58 58.46
C ARG A 2 -1.94 21.16 57.62
N LYS A 3 -0.68 21.00 58.05
CA LYS A 3 0.51 21.51 57.32
C LYS A 3 0.88 20.69 56.08
N LEU A 4 0.59 19.38 56.06
CA LEU A 4 0.85 18.50 54.91
C LEU A 4 -0.13 18.76 53.76
N SER A 5 -1.39 19.08 54.08
CA SER A 5 -2.41 19.41 53.08
C SER A 5 -2.14 20.71 52.32
N ILE A 6 -1.50 21.70 52.97
CA ILE A 6 -1.14 22.98 52.34
C ILE A 6 0.01 22.78 51.34
N ILE A 7 1.00 21.95 51.68
CA ILE A 7 2.14 21.66 50.80
C ILE A 7 1.66 20.90 49.55
N ALA A 8 0.78 19.92 49.70
CA ALA A 8 0.22 19.18 48.57
C ALA A 8 -0.60 20.08 47.62
N LEU A 9 -1.38 21.03 48.17
CA LEU A 9 -2.13 21.99 47.38
C LEU A 9 -1.21 22.96 46.61
N LEU A 10 -0.14 23.44 47.25
CA LEU A 10 0.85 24.31 46.60
C LEU A 10 1.57 23.60 45.45
N LEU A 11 1.90 22.31 45.61
CA LEU A 11 2.52 21.53 44.54
C LEU A 11 1.58 21.29 43.35
N LEU A 12 0.29 21.06 43.59
CA LEU A 12 -0.71 20.91 42.53
C LEU A 12 -0.92 22.21 41.74
N VAL A 13 -0.99 23.35 42.43
CA VAL A 13 -1.14 24.66 41.78
C VAL A 13 0.11 24.99 40.95
N ALA A 14 1.31 24.71 41.47
CA ALA A 14 2.55 24.89 40.73
C ALA A 14 2.63 24.01 39.48
N ALA A 15 2.21 22.74 39.56
CA ALA A 15 2.14 21.84 38.42
C ALA A 15 1.13 22.32 37.35
N MET A 16 -0.04 22.83 37.76
CA MET A 16 -1.02 23.44 36.84
C MET A 16 -0.47 24.70 36.15
N TRP A 17 0.26 25.54 36.88
CA TRP A 17 0.91 26.74 36.31
C TRP A 17 1.98 26.38 35.28
N TRP A 18 2.74 25.32 35.53
CA TRP A 18 3.78 24.87 34.61
C TRP A 18 3.20 24.23 33.33
N TRP A 19 2.07 23.53 33.43
CA TRP A 19 1.43 22.92 32.27
C TRP A 19 0.73 23.93 31.35
N GLY A 20 0.23 25.03 31.91
CA GLY A 20 -0.41 26.12 31.16
C GLY A 20 0.57 27.06 30.45
N SER A 21 1.84 27.08 30.88
CA SER A 21 2.86 28.02 30.39
C SER A 21 3.69 27.42 29.25
N ARG A 22 3.05 26.89 28.20
CA ARG A 22 3.78 26.54 26.97
C ARG A 22 4.00 27.82 26.16
N PRO A 23 5.25 28.25 25.90
CA PRO A 23 5.48 29.36 24.99
C PRO A 23 4.94 28.98 23.61
N ALA A 24 4.22 29.89 22.97
CA ALA A 24 3.77 29.70 21.60
C ALA A 24 5.01 29.48 20.73
N GLN A 25 5.04 28.39 19.96
CA GLN A 25 6.10 28.17 19.00
C GLN A 25 6.12 29.35 18.01
N PRO A 26 7.29 29.94 17.72
CA PRO A 26 7.39 30.94 16.68
C PRO A 26 6.94 30.30 15.37
N ALA A 27 5.87 30.81 14.79
CA ALA A 27 5.42 30.42 13.47
C ALA A 27 6.54 30.80 12.48
N PHE A 28 7.24 29.80 11.94
CA PHE A 28 8.03 30.00 10.74
C PHE A 28 7.06 30.48 9.66
N ALA A 29 7.17 31.74 9.26
CA ALA A 29 6.50 32.23 8.07
C ALA A 29 7.01 31.40 6.87
N PRO A 30 6.13 30.81 6.04
CA PRO A 30 6.58 30.19 4.81
C PRO A 30 7.20 31.29 3.92
N PRO A 31 8.29 31.00 3.18
CA PRO A 31 8.80 31.93 2.19
C PRO A 31 7.73 32.22 1.13
N PRO A 32 7.77 33.39 0.46
CA PRO A 32 6.87 33.66 -0.65
C PRO A 32 7.04 32.55 -1.69
N VAL A 33 5.93 31.89 -2.03
CA VAL A 33 5.87 30.92 -3.10
C VAL A 33 6.09 31.70 -4.39
N GLU A 34 7.32 31.68 -4.92
CA GLU A 34 7.55 32.01 -6.31
C GLU A 34 6.69 31.06 -7.13
N THR A 35 5.67 31.63 -7.76
CA THR A 35 4.88 30.98 -8.81
C THR A 35 5.80 30.83 -10.02
N SER A 36 6.68 29.83 -9.96
CA SER A 36 7.19 29.20 -11.16
C SER A 36 6.10 28.25 -11.62
N ALA A 37 5.36 28.67 -12.64
CA ALA A 37 4.47 27.80 -13.38
C ALA A 37 5.21 26.47 -13.67
N PRO A 38 4.59 25.30 -13.42
CA PRO A 38 5.23 24.05 -13.77
C PRO A 38 5.52 24.09 -15.27
N PRO A 39 6.69 23.62 -15.74
CA PRO A 39 6.82 23.32 -17.15
C PRO A 39 5.66 22.39 -17.49
N LEU A 40 5.01 22.62 -18.63
CA LEU A 40 4.03 21.71 -19.20
C LEU A 40 4.72 20.36 -19.39
N HIS A 41 4.73 19.53 -18.35
CA HIS A 41 4.85 18.10 -18.49
C HIS A 41 3.56 17.72 -19.21
N THR A 42 3.65 17.67 -20.54
CA THR A 42 2.77 16.80 -21.30
C THR A 42 2.87 15.45 -20.60
N PRO A 43 1.81 14.96 -19.92
CA PRO A 43 1.84 13.59 -19.47
C PRO A 43 2.14 12.77 -20.72
N PRO A 44 3.08 11.80 -20.69
CA PRO A 44 3.09 10.82 -21.76
C PRO A 44 1.64 10.33 -21.88
N GLY A 45 1.05 10.51 -23.08
CA GLY A 45 -0.25 9.90 -23.38
C GLY A 45 -0.19 8.42 -23.03
N PRO A 46 -1.33 7.71 -22.88
CA PRO A 46 -1.36 6.35 -22.35
C PRO A 46 -0.50 5.41 -23.21
N ALA A 47 0.78 5.37 -22.89
CA ALA A 47 1.69 4.33 -23.27
C ALA A 47 1.19 3.21 -22.39
N SER A 48 0.42 2.31 -23.00
CA SER A 48 0.06 1.04 -22.40
C SER A 48 1.31 0.54 -21.70
N ARG A 49 1.31 0.59 -20.36
CA ARG A 49 2.52 0.29 -19.60
C ARG A 49 2.85 -1.14 -19.95
N SER A 50 3.91 -1.33 -20.74
CA SER A 50 4.40 -2.66 -21.09
C SER A 50 4.56 -3.43 -19.79
N MET A 51 4.01 -4.65 -19.75
CA MET A 51 4.20 -5.52 -18.59
C MET A 51 5.70 -5.67 -18.31
N PRO A 52 6.12 -5.72 -17.03
CA PRO A 52 7.51 -5.91 -16.69
C PRO A 52 8.09 -7.21 -17.25
N ASP A 53 9.33 -7.16 -17.78
CA ASP A 53 10.01 -8.31 -18.40
C ASP A 53 10.23 -9.51 -17.48
N PHE A 54 10.08 -9.32 -16.18
CA PHE A 54 10.23 -10.39 -15.21
C PHE A 54 9.01 -11.26 -15.02
N LEU A 55 7.87 -10.82 -15.52
CA LEU A 55 6.66 -11.61 -15.44
C LEU A 55 6.77 -12.75 -16.44
N PRO A 56 6.53 -14.00 -16.02
CA PRO A 56 6.40 -15.09 -16.97
C PRO A 56 5.12 -14.90 -17.81
N ALA A 57 5.05 -15.53 -18.98
CA ALA A 57 3.92 -15.39 -19.88
C ALA A 57 2.58 -15.75 -19.22
N GLU A 58 2.56 -16.75 -18.34
CA GLU A 58 1.36 -17.18 -17.60
C GLU A 58 0.82 -16.09 -16.66
N ALA A 59 1.67 -15.17 -16.18
CA ALA A 59 1.22 -14.05 -15.36
C ALA A 59 0.31 -13.10 -16.15
N HIS A 60 0.48 -13.01 -17.48
CA HIS A 60 -0.36 -12.17 -18.32
C HIS A 60 -1.78 -12.73 -18.43
N ASP A 61 -1.94 -14.06 -18.46
CA ASP A 61 -3.25 -14.71 -18.37
C ASP A 61 -3.94 -14.39 -17.05
N THR A 62 -3.21 -14.53 -15.92
CA THR A 62 -3.73 -14.19 -14.60
C THR A 62 -4.16 -12.72 -14.51
N LEU A 63 -3.36 -11.78 -15.04
CA LEU A 63 -3.72 -10.35 -15.07
C LEU A 63 -4.98 -10.09 -15.89
N ARG A 64 -5.15 -10.76 -17.04
CA ARG A 64 -6.38 -10.68 -17.83
C ARG A 64 -7.60 -11.17 -17.04
N LEU A 65 -7.47 -12.28 -16.31
CA LEU A 65 -8.54 -12.79 -15.46
C LEU A 65 -8.87 -11.83 -14.31
N ILE A 66 -7.86 -11.21 -13.69
CA ILE A 66 -8.09 -10.20 -12.65
C ILE A 66 -8.85 -9.00 -13.23
N ALA A 67 -8.46 -8.50 -14.40
CA ALA A 67 -9.17 -7.41 -15.08
C ALA A 67 -10.62 -7.76 -15.42
N SER A 68 -10.88 -8.99 -15.87
CA SER A 68 -12.24 -9.47 -16.18
C SER A 68 -13.05 -9.91 -14.96
N LYS A 69 -12.46 -9.89 -13.77
CA LYS A 69 -13.03 -10.42 -12.52
C LYS A 69 -13.39 -11.92 -12.61
N GLY A 70 -12.52 -12.70 -13.25
CA GLY A 70 -12.65 -14.14 -13.44
C GLY A 70 -13.32 -14.53 -14.76
N PRO A 71 -13.79 -15.79 -14.88
CA PRO A 71 -13.77 -16.85 -13.86
C PRO A 71 -12.33 -17.27 -13.51
N TYR A 72 -12.06 -17.54 -12.23
CA TYR A 72 -10.73 -17.94 -11.79
C TYR A 72 -10.56 -19.47 -11.77
N PRO A 73 -9.38 -19.99 -12.15
CA PRO A 73 -9.13 -21.43 -12.24
C PRO A 73 -9.05 -22.11 -10.86
N HIS A 74 -8.56 -21.41 -9.84
CA HIS A 74 -8.44 -21.98 -8.49
C HIS A 74 -9.42 -21.32 -7.52
N ARG A 75 -9.96 -22.14 -6.61
CA ARG A 75 -10.90 -21.68 -5.57
C ARG A 75 -10.33 -20.59 -4.65
N GLN A 76 -9.01 -20.49 -4.53
CA GLN A 76 -8.35 -19.49 -3.70
C GLN A 76 -8.16 -18.15 -4.41
N ASP A 77 -8.23 -18.12 -5.74
CA ASP A 77 -7.98 -16.91 -6.50
C ASP A 77 -9.03 -15.84 -6.17
N GLY A 78 -8.56 -14.64 -5.82
CA GLY A 78 -9.38 -13.55 -5.29
C GLY A 78 -9.55 -13.57 -3.77
N SER A 79 -9.02 -14.57 -3.06
CA SER A 79 -9.04 -14.59 -1.59
C SER A 79 -8.16 -13.50 -1.01
N VAL A 80 -8.49 -13.05 0.20
CA VAL A 80 -7.70 -12.04 0.92
C VAL A 80 -6.32 -12.61 1.25
N PHE A 81 -5.27 -11.91 0.81
CA PHE A 81 -3.89 -12.15 1.24
C PHE A 81 -3.63 -11.42 2.56
N GLY A 82 -3.22 -12.17 3.58
CA GLY A 82 -3.14 -11.65 4.95
C GLY A 82 -1.91 -10.82 5.26
N ASN A 83 -0.84 -10.89 4.45
CA ASN A 83 0.46 -10.25 4.71
C ASN A 83 0.98 -10.43 6.16
N ARG A 84 0.88 -11.64 6.72
CA ARG A 84 1.17 -11.89 8.15
C ARG A 84 2.65 -11.72 8.49
N GLU A 85 3.51 -12.06 7.53
CA GLU A 85 4.95 -11.95 7.61
C GLU A 85 5.43 -10.51 7.36
N GLY A 86 4.53 -9.59 6.99
CA GLY A 86 4.85 -8.17 6.81
C GLY A 86 5.80 -7.88 5.64
N ARG A 87 5.80 -8.73 4.61
CA ARG A 87 6.68 -8.59 3.43
C ARG A 87 6.19 -7.52 2.45
N LEU A 88 4.89 -7.21 2.46
CA LEU A 88 4.30 -6.09 1.75
C LEU A 88 4.06 -4.91 2.71
N PRO A 89 3.89 -3.66 2.21
CA PRO A 89 3.54 -2.53 3.06
C PRO A 89 2.32 -2.79 3.95
N ASP A 90 2.34 -2.29 5.19
CA ASP A 90 1.24 -2.45 6.12
C ASP A 90 -0.01 -1.69 5.65
N ARG A 91 -1.14 -2.42 5.57
CA ARG A 91 -2.42 -1.95 5.03
C ARG A 91 -3.58 -2.62 5.76
N PRO A 92 -4.77 -1.99 5.79
CA PRO A 92 -5.95 -2.60 6.39
C PRO A 92 -6.25 -4.00 5.84
N ARG A 93 -6.84 -4.87 6.68
CA ARG A 93 -7.25 -6.22 6.26
C ARG A 93 -8.19 -6.15 5.06
N GLY A 94 -7.97 -7.01 4.07
CA GLY A 94 -8.74 -7.03 2.83
C GLY A 94 -8.21 -6.08 1.76
N TYR A 95 -7.13 -5.33 2.01
CA TYR A 95 -6.48 -4.53 0.98
C TYR A 95 -5.80 -5.39 -0.09
N TYR A 96 -5.22 -6.54 0.32
CA TYR A 96 -4.51 -7.44 -0.60
C TYR A 96 -5.33 -8.67 -0.96
N HIS A 97 -5.26 -9.08 -2.23
CA HIS A 97 -5.88 -10.32 -2.74
C HIS A 97 -4.86 -11.15 -3.53
N GLU A 98 -4.94 -12.48 -3.41
CA GLU A 98 -4.03 -13.40 -4.09
C GLU A 98 -4.64 -14.06 -5.32
N PHE A 99 -3.79 -14.31 -6.33
CA PHE A 99 -4.15 -15.01 -7.56
C PHE A 99 -3.02 -15.95 -7.97
N THR A 100 -3.39 -17.14 -8.43
CA THR A 100 -2.45 -18.14 -8.91
C THR A 100 -1.91 -17.74 -10.28
N VAL A 101 -0.59 -17.88 -10.44
CA VAL A 101 0.05 -17.88 -11.76
C VAL A 101 0.43 -19.32 -12.06
N GLU A 102 -0.03 -19.83 -13.20
CA GLU A 102 0.22 -21.22 -13.57
C GLU A 102 1.72 -21.49 -13.70
N THR A 103 2.12 -22.69 -13.27
CA THR A 103 3.48 -23.20 -13.47
C THR A 103 3.38 -24.37 -14.44
N PRO A 104 3.88 -24.25 -15.67
CA PRO A 104 3.78 -25.32 -16.67
C PRO A 104 4.28 -26.66 -16.13
N GLY A 105 3.48 -27.71 -16.32
CA GLY A 105 3.80 -29.06 -15.85
C GLY A 105 3.59 -29.32 -14.36
N ALA A 106 3.22 -28.32 -13.56
CA ALA A 106 2.85 -28.55 -12.17
C ALA A 106 1.48 -29.25 -12.08
N GLY A 107 1.38 -30.33 -11.31
CA GLY A 107 0.12 -30.99 -10.99
C GLY A 107 -0.68 -30.32 -9.86
N ASN A 108 -0.24 -29.13 -9.43
CA ASN A 108 -0.82 -28.34 -8.35
C ASN A 108 -0.69 -26.84 -8.70
N ARG A 109 -1.13 -25.96 -7.80
CA ARG A 109 -1.08 -24.49 -7.99
C ARG A 109 0.32 -23.90 -8.16
N GLY A 110 1.39 -24.66 -7.95
CA GLY A 110 2.76 -24.16 -7.93
C GLY A 110 3.02 -23.12 -6.84
N ALA A 111 4.18 -22.45 -6.94
CA ALA A 111 4.62 -21.42 -6.00
C ALA A 111 4.29 -19.98 -6.47
N ARG A 112 3.97 -19.80 -7.75
CA ARG A 112 3.88 -18.48 -8.39
C ARG A 112 2.53 -17.80 -8.10
N ARG A 113 2.55 -16.53 -7.72
CA ARG A 113 1.34 -15.75 -7.42
C ARG A 113 1.46 -14.30 -7.89
N ILE A 114 0.31 -13.70 -8.16
CA ILE A 114 0.13 -12.25 -8.18
C ILE A 114 -0.66 -11.86 -6.94
N ILE A 115 -0.19 -10.85 -6.23
CA ILE A 115 -0.93 -10.17 -5.17
C ILE A 115 -1.35 -8.81 -5.68
N THR A 116 -2.65 -8.52 -5.69
CA THR A 116 -3.14 -7.16 -5.97
C THR A 116 -3.29 -6.39 -4.68
N GLY A 117 -3.05 -5.08 -4.72
CA GLY A 117 -3.31 -4.13 -3.64
C GLY A 117 -4.34 -3.09 -4.08
N GLY A 118 -5.39 -2.91 -3.28
CA GLY A 118 -6.46 -1.95 -3.53
C GLY A 118 -7.67 -2.54 -4.27
N GLN A 119 -8.73 -1.75 -4.34
CA GLN A 119 -9.96 -2.04 -5.09
C GLN A 119 -10.49 -0.74 -5.74
N PRO A 120 -10.31 -0.51 -7.05
CA PRO A 120 -9.62 -1.40 -8.01
C PRO A 120 -8.12 -1.56 -7.69
N PRO A 121 -7.45 -2.62 -8.19
CA PRO A 121 -6.01 -2.80 -7.98
C PRO A 121 -5.18 -1.63 -8.53
N GLU A 122 -4.35 -1.03 -7.68
CA GLU A 122 -3.43 0.06 -8.06
C GLU A 122 -1.99 -0.47 -8.18
N THR A 123 -1.58 -1.30 -7.22
CA THR A 123 -0.23 -1.88 -7.15
C THR A 123 -0.31 -3.40 -7.12
N CYS A 124 0.56 -4.04 -7.90
CA CYS A 124 0.63 -5.48 -8.02
C CYS A 124 1.99 -5.96 -7.53
N TYR A 125 2.02 -7.18 -7.01
CA TYR A 125 3.24 -7.85 -6.58
C TYR A 125 3.29 -9.24 -7.17
N TYR A 126 4.45 -9.63 -7.69
CA TYR A 126 4.71 -10.98 -8.15
C TYR A 126 5.64 -11.70 -7.18
N THR A 127 5.34 -12.98 -6.92
CA THR A 127 6.19 -13.93 -6.20
C THR A 127 6.28 -15.20 -7.03
N ASP A 128 7.48 -15.78 -7.13
CA ASP A 128 7.73 -17.09 -7.73
C ASP A 128 8.17 -18.14 -6.70
N ASP A 129 8.22 -17.75 -5.42
CA ASP A 129 8.77 -18.49 -4.30
C ASP A 129 7.77 -18.68 -3.15
N HIS A 130 6.47 -18.67 -3.47
CA HIS A 130 5.39 -18.91 -2.50
C HIS A 130 5.43 -17.94 -1.31
N TYR A 131 5.44 -16.64 -1.64
CA TYR A 131 5.37 -15.51 -0.70
C TYR A 131 6.66 -15.28 0.10
N GLU A 132 7.80 -15.84 -0.28
CA GLU A 132 9.09 -15.57 0.39
C GLU A 132 9.69 -14.23 -0.05
N SER A 133 9.52 -13.84 -1.31
CA SER A 133 9.92 -12.54 -1.83
C SER A 133 8.91 -11.98 -2.83
N PHE A 134 8.97 -10.67 -3.04
CA PHE A 134 8.03 -9.96 -3.90
C PHE A 134 8.74 -8.97 -4.80
N ARG A 135 8.19 -8.82 -6.00
CA ARG A 135 8.55 -7.79 -6.97
C ARG A 135 7.33 -6.95 -7.27
N GLU A 136 7.40 -5.67 -6.91
CA GLU A 136 6.34 -4.70 -7.14
C GLU A 136 6.31 -4.25 -8.60
N PHE A 137 5.10 -4.01 -9.12
CA PHE A 137 4.86 -3.36 -10.40
C PHE A 137 3.48 -2.67 -10.41
N ASP A 138 3.31 -1.75 -11.35
CA ASP A 138 2.02 -1.08 -11.55
C ASP A 138 0.93 -2.08 -12.00
N CYS A 139 -0.20 -2.15 -11.30
CA CYS A 139 -1.36 -2.89 -11.79
C CYS A 139 -2.00 -2.12 -12.96
N ALA A 140 -1.49 -2.28 -14.18
CA ALA A 140 -2.06 -1.66 -15.38
C ALA A 140 -3.36 -2.36 -15.85
N LEU A 141 -4.34 -2.53 -14.97
CA LEU A 141 -5.60 -3.24 -15.26
C LEU A 141 -6.70 -2.34 -15.85
N ASP A 142 -6.46 -1.03 -15.95
CA ASP A 142 -7.48 -0.04 -16.32
C ASP A 142 -7.67 0.21 -17.83
N GLU A 143 -6.89 -0.40 -18.72
CA GLU A 143 -6.98 -0.12 -20.16
C GLU A 143 -7.90 -1.06 -20.96
N ALA A 144 -8.38 -2.16 -20.38
CA ALA A 144 -9.25 -3.12 -21.10
C ALA A 144 -10.71 -2.62 -21.32
N ARG A 145 -10.98 -1.32 -21.11
CA ARG A 145 -12.33 -0.75 -21.10
C ARG A 145 -12.51 0.55 -21.90
N ARG A 146 -11.72 0.77 -22.95
CA ARG A 146 -12.06 1.75 -24.00
C ARG A 146 -12.26 1.07 -25.34
#